data_AF-A0AAI9F1H2-F1
#
_entry.id   AF-A0AAI9F1H2-F1
#
_cell.length_a   1.000
_cell.length_b   1.000
_cell.length_c   1.000
_cell.angle_alpha   90.00
_cell.angle_beta   90.00
_cell.angle_gamma   90.00
#
_symmetry.space_group_name_H-M   'P 1'
#
loop_
_entity.id
_entity.type
_entity.pdbx_description
1 polymer ?
#
loop_
_entity_poly.entity_id
_entity_poly.type
_entity_poly.pdbx_seq_one_letter_code
_entity_poly.pdbx_strand_id
1 'polypeptide(L)'
;MDYQKLIRFEHESFIKFIYASVMVKDNEARHKLNDIALFKYRHMVWAMSDAVNNGVKFNMDFDEKEIAKIKVTREEDLLEVLIDDLDNNLAFYEGIDNPTINRLRSDDSFFLRELRELDLEGEITAFNEKKELPGIELDESSKSALVFFLMEETFKEYELITIYSYLKVHSNIAVANSVFTDLAYDSIYHLKRFANLASKMGVLTLPRPIPHEKYEDIGIIEFLKENIEEEMDAEKQCLILAEKIGNENLKEFLLFISRQEVYHGELLQRALNAIKNS
;
A
#
# COMPACT_ATOMS: atom_id res chain seq x y z
N MET A 1 8.13 17.42 18.70
CA MET A 1 7.45 16.20 18.22
C MET A 1 8.46 15.40 17.43
N ASP A 2 8.58 14.09 17.67
CA ASP A 2 9.47 13.23 16.89
C ASP A 2 8.74 12.82 15.60
N TYR A 3 8.96 13.60 14.53
CA TYR A 3 8.31 13.39 13.23
C TYR A 3 8.73 12.08 12.58
N GLN A 4 10.01 11.70 12.66
CA GLN A 4 10.49 10.45 12.08
C GLN A 4 9.78 9.27 12.72
N LYS A 5 9.65 9.27 14.06
CA LYS A 5 8.95 8.21 14.77
C LYS A 5 7.44 8.19 14.45
N LEU A 6 6.80 9.36 14.37
CA LEU A 6 5.38 9.47 14.00
C LEU A 6 5.13 8.91 12.60
N ILE A 7 5.90 9.34 11.60
CA ILE A 7 5.78 8.90 10.21
C ILE A 7 5.96 7.39 10.13
N ARG A 8 6.98 6.85 10.80
CA ARG A 8 7.20 5.39 10.86
C ARG A 8 5.99 4.65 11.44
N PHE A 9 5.43 5.11 12.57
CA PHE A 9 4.30 4.46 13.21
C PHE A 9 3.05 4.46 12.32
N GLU A 10 2.72 5.58 11.69
CA GLU A 10 1.59 5.61 10.75
C GLU A 10 1.85 4.76 9.50
N HIS A 11 3.09 4.72 9.02
CA HIS A 11 3.47 3.89 7.88
C HIS A 11 3.34 2.41 8.20
N GLU A 12 3.86 1.97 9.34
CA GLU A 12 3.73 0.59 9.84
C GLU A 12 2.27 0.21 10.05
N SER A 13 1.46 1.12 10.62
CA SER A 13 0.01 0.92 10.78
C SER A 13 -0.65 0.73 9.41
N PHE A 14 -0.38 1.61 8.44
CA PHE A 14 -0.93 1.50 7.08
C PHE A 14 -0.64 0.13 6.46
N ILE A 15 0.62 -0.32 6.52
CA ILE A 15 1.04 -1.64 6.01
C ILE A 15 0.28 -2.76 6.74
N LYS A 16 0.28 -2.76 8.07
CA LYS A 16 -0.38 -3.80 8.87
C LYS A 16 -1.87 -3.91 8.53
N PHE A 17 -2.58 -2.78 8.47
CA PHE A 17 -4.02 -2.77 8.20
C PHE A 17 -4.37 -3.12 6.74
N ILE A 18 -3.63 -2.63 5.75
CA ILE A 18 -3.94 -2.94 4.34
C ILE A 18 -3.72 -4.43 4.05
N TYR A 19 -2.66 -5.02 4.61
CA TYR A 19 -2.38 -6.46 4.47
C TYR A 19 -3.37 -7.30 5.28
N ALA A 20 -3.68 -6.93 6.52
CA ALA A 20 -4.68 -7.63 7.32
C ALA A 20 -6.05 -7.66 6.61
N SER A 21 -6.44 -6.58 5.93
CA SER A 21 -7.69 -6.49 5.17
C SER A 21 -7.82 -7.51 4.03
N VAL A 22 -6.69 -8.05 3.53
CA VAL A 22 -6.70 -9.09 2.50
C VAL A 22 -6.49 -10.50 3.06
N MET A 23 -6.09 -10.62 4.32
CA MET A 23 -5.79 -11.88 4.99
C MET A 23 -7.01 -12.47 5.71
N VAL A 24 -7.85 -11.62 6.31
CA VAL A 24 -9.05 -12.06 7.04
C VAL A 24 -10.16 -12.49 6.08
N LYS A 25 -10.96 -13.48 6.48
CA LYS A 25 -12.04 -14.04 5.67
C LYS A 25 -13.36 -13.29 5.81
N ASP A 26 -13.67 -12.81 7.01
CA ASP A 26 -14.94 -12.11 7.26
C ASP A 26 -15.03 -10.80 6.48
N ASN A 27 -16.08 -10.63 5.67
CA ASN A 27 -16.17 -9.49 4.77
C ASN A 27 -16.33 -8.15 5.50
N GLU A 28 -17.05 -8.12 6.62
CA GLU A 28 -17.25 -6.89 7.38
C GLU A 28 -15.92 -6.43 7.99
N ALA A 29 -15.18 -7.35 8.59
CA ALA A 29 -13.84 -7.11 9.09
C ALA A 29 -12.89 -6.65 7.98
N ARG A 30 -12.89 -7.30 6.81
CA ARG A 30 -12.08 -6.88 5.65
C ARG A 30 -12.34 -5.42 5.27
N HIS A 31 -13.61 -5.02 5.20
CA HIS A 31 -13.98 -3.64 4.88
C HIS A 31 -13.50 -2.66 5.95
N LYS A 32 -13.72 -3.00 7.23
CA LYS A 32 -13.31 -2.16 8.36
C LYS A 32 -11.78 -1.97 8.43
N LEU A 33 -11.01 -3.05 8.30
CA LEU A 33 -9.54 -2.99 8.28
C LEU A 33 -9.01 -2.18 7.09
N ASN A 34 -9.64 -2.33 5.92
CA ASN A 34 -9.30 -1.51 4.76
C ASN A 34 -9.56 -0.02 5.00
N ASP A 35 -10.70 0.33 5.61
CA ASP A 35 -11.04 1.73 5.89
C ASP A 35 -10.03 2.34 6.88
N ILE A 36 -9.65 1.59 7.91
CA ILE A 36 -8.58 1.98 8.85
C ILE A 36 -7.27 2.19 8.10
N ALA A 37 -6.87 1.26 7.21
CA ALA A 37 -5.66 1.40 6.41
C ALA A 37 -5.63 2.73 5.62
N LEU A 38 -6.74 3.10 4.97
CA LEU A 38 -6.83 4.36 4.23
C LEU A 38 -6.74 5.59 5.14
N PHE A 39 -7.24 5.52 6.37
CA PHE A 39 -7.00 6.58 7.37
C PHE A 39 -5.54 6.64 7.79
N LYS A 40 -4.91 5.50 8.05
CA LYS A 40 -3.49 5.41 8.43
C LYS A 40 -2.56 5.96 7.34
N TYR A 41 -2.85 5.67 6.08
CA TYR A 41 -2.17 6.30 4.96
C TYR A 41 -2.29 7.84 4.99
N ARG A 42 -3.51 8.37 5.23
CA ARG A 42 -3.70 9.83 5.35
C ARG A 42 -2.94 10.42 6.53
N HIS A 43 -2.98 9.75 7.69
CA HIS A 43 -2.25 10.16 8.89
C HIS A 43 -0.74 10.23 8.63
N MET A 44 -0.18 9.23 7.95
CA MET A 44 1.22 9.23 7.49
C MET A 44 1.52 10.45 6.62
N VAL A 45 0.73 10.70 5.58
CA VAL A 45 0.92 11.84 4.67
C VAL A 45 0.80 13.19 5.40
N TRP A 46 -0.08 13.31 6.40
CA TRP A 46 -0.18 14.51 7.23
C TRP A 46 1.05 14.72 8.10
N ALA A 47 1.54 13.66 8.76
CA ALA A 47 2.77 13.71 9.54
C ALA A 47 3.99 14.11 8.69
N MET A 48 4.09 13.56 7.47
CA MET A 48 5.11 13.93 6.48
C MET A 48 4.99 15.41 6.08
N SER A 49 3.77 15.88 5.79
CA SER A 49 3.53 17.28 5.41
C SER A 49 3.91 18.24 6.52
N ASP A 50 3.56 17.92 7.77
CA ASP A 50 3.95 18.70 8.94
C ASP A 50 5.47 18.70 9.13
N ALA A 51 6.16 17.58 8.89
CA ALA A 51 7.62 17.52 8.96
C ALA A 51 8.27 18.48 7.94
N VAL A 52 7.83 18.44 6.68
CA VAL A 52 8.30 19.36 5.63
C VAL A 52 8.05 20.82 6.02
N ASN A 53 6.84 21.15 6.48
CA ASN A 53 6.47 22.51 6.89
C ASN A 53 7.31 23.04 8.06
N ASN A 54 7.82 22.15 8.92
CA ASN A 54 8.68 22.49 10.03
C ASN A 54 10.18 22.39 9.69
N GLY A 55 10.53 22.15 8.43
CA GLY A 55 11.92 22.01 7.97
C GLY A 55 12.63 20.78 8.53
N VAL A 56 11.87 19.76 8.95
CA VAL A 56 12.39 18.52 9.50
C VAL A 56 12.57 17.52 8.37
N LYS A 57 13.80 17.01 8.22
CA LYS A 57 14.09 15.88 7.33
C LYS A 57 13.54 14.60 7.93
N PHE A 58 13.01 13.73 7.07
CA PHE A 58 12.53 12.40 7.43
C PHE A 58 12.73 11.45 6.25
N ASN A 59 12.59 10.16 6.52
CA ASN A 59 12.58 9.10 5.52
C ASN A 59 11.37 8.18 5.71
N MET A 60 11.18 7.23 4.80
CA MET A 60 10.05 6.29 4.78
C MET A 60 10.36 4.93 5.40
N ASP A 61 11.44 4.81 6.18
CA ASP A 61 11.86 3.55 6.79
C ASP A 61 10.82 3.02 7.79
N PHE A 62 10.72 1.69 7.85
CA PHE A 62 9.93 0.95 8.82
C PHE A 62 10.72 -0.27 9.32
N ASP A 63 10.34 -0.82 10.47
CA ASP A 63 10.96 -2.04 10.99
C ASP A 63 10.30 -3.29 10.38
N GLU A 64 11.06 -4.03 9.57
CA GLU A 64 10.60 -5.30 8.97
C GLU A 64 10.15 -6.32 10.02
N LYS A 65 10.72 -6.31 11.23
CA LYS A 65 10.30 -7.20 12.31
C LYS A 65 8.93 -6.83 12.85
N GLU A 66 8.61 -5.54 12.90
CA GLU A 66 7.29 -5.06 13.30
C GLU A 66 6.24 -5.43 12.26
N ILE A 67 6.56 -5.31 10.97
CA ILE A 67 5.67 -5.75 9.89
C ILE A 67 5.51 -7.28 9.89
N ALA A 68 6.56 -8.04 10.16
CA ALA A 68 6.51 -9.50 10.21
C ALA A 68 5.57 -10.06 11.29
N LYS A 69 5.17 -9.27 12.30
CA LYS A 69 4.22 -9.69 13.35
C LYS A 69 2.85 -10.09 12.80
N ILE A 70 2.44 -9.55 11.64
CA ILE A 70 1.16 -9.96 11.04
C ILE A 70 1.22 -11.34 10.39
N LYS A 71 2.41 -11.96 10.25
CA LYS A 71 2.55 -13.35 9.76
C LYS A 71 2.17 -14.36 10.83
N VAL A 72 0.88 -14.38 11.15
CA VAL A 72 0.26 -15.33 12.08
C VAL A 72 -0.58 -16.36 11.33
N THR A 73 -0.93 -17.45 12.02
CA THR A 73 -1.73 -18.55 11.46
C THR A 73 -3.22 -18.44 11.76
N ARG A 74 -3.60 -17.57 12.70
CA ARG A 74 -4.97 -17.42 13.22
C ARG A 74 -5.43 -15.97 13.09
N GLU A 75 -6.71 -15.76 12.78
CA GLU A 75 -7.27 -14.41 12.63
C GLU A 75 -7.37 -13.66 13.96
N GLU A 76 -7.57 -14.34 15.08
CA GLU A 76 -7.56 -13.71 16.41
C GLU A 76 -6.17 -13.18 16.79
N ASP A 77 -5.10 -13.93 16.49
CA ASP A 77 -3.72 -13.48 16.73
C ASP A 77 -3.41 -12.23 15.89
N LEU A 78 -3.96 -12.16 14.68
CA LEU A 78 -3.81 -10.99 13.81
C LEU A 78 -4.54 -9.79 14.42
N LEU A 79 -5.74 -9.99 14.95
CA LEU A 79 -6.50 -8.94 15.61
C LEU A 79 -5.76 -8.39 16.82
N GLU A 80 -5.16 -9.25 17.65
CA GLU A 80 -4.33 -8.83 18.78
C GLU A 80 -3.15 -7.96 18.33
N VAL A 81 -2.45 -8.35 17.26
CA VAL A 81 -1.35 -7.55 16.69
C VAL A 81 -1.81 -6.16 16.24
N LEU A 82 -2.99 -6.03 15.65
CA LEU A 82 -3.54 -4.74 15.21
C LEU A 82 -4.04 -3.88 16.37
N ILE A 83 -4.57 -4.50 17.43
CA ILE A 83 -4.96 -3.81 18.66
C ILE A 83 -3.72 -3.24 19.35
N ASP A 84 -2.68 -4.07 19.51
CA ASP A 84 -1.41 -3.66 20.11
C ASP A 84 -0.75 -2.52 19.34
N ASP A 85 -0.83 -2.54 18.01
CA ASP A 85 -0.34 -1.46 17.14
C ASP A 85 -1.00 -0.10 17.47
N LEU A 86 -2.33 -0.07 17.56
CA LEU A 86 -3.07 1.15 17.90
C LEU A 86 -2.86 1.59 19.35
N ASP A 87 -2.79 0.66 20.31
CA ASP A 87 -2.49 0.97 21.71
C ASP A 87 -1.09 1.61 21.84
N ASN A 88 -0.09 1.11 21.10
CA ASN A 88 1.26 1.69 21.06
C ASN A 88 1.29 3.09 20.44
N ASN A 89 0.52 3.32 19.37
CA ASN A 89 0.37 4.64 18.76
C ASN A 89 -0.29 5.63 19.74
N LEU A 90 -1.37 5.24 20.41
CA LEU A 90 -2.04 6.07 21.41
C LEU A 90 -1.12 6.45 22.57
N ALA A 91 -0.32 5.50 23.06
CA ALA A 91 0.69 5.76 24.09
C ALA A 91 1.74 6.78 23.61
N PHE A 92 2.14 6.72 22.34
CA PHE A 92 3.07 7.70 21.77
C PHE A 92 2.49 9.12 21.70
N TYR A 93 1.17 9.25 21.51
CA TYR A 93 0.51 10.56 21.47
C TYR A 93 0.35 11.20 22.85
N GLU A 94 0.57 10.48 23.97
CA GLU A 94 0.31 10.99 25.31
C GLU A 94 1.11 12.26 25.62
N GLY A 95 0.42 13.26 26.18
CA GLY A 95 1.03 14.54 26.55
C GLY A 95 1.41 15.46 25.39
N ILE A 96 1.18 15.08 24.13
CA ILE A 96 1.44 15.92 22.96
C ILE A 96 0.16 16.66 22.55
N ASP A 97 0.15 17.98 22.71
CA ASP A 97 -0.95 18.84 22.25
C ASP A 97 -0.58 19.53 20.93
N ASN A 98 -1.13 19.00 19.84
CA ASN A 98 -0.95 19.49 18.48
C ASN A 98 -2.19 19.10 17.64
N PRO A 99 -2.66 19.94 16.70
CA PRO A 99 -3.85 19.64 15.91
C PRO A 99 -3.83 18.29 15.20
N THR A 100 -2.71 17.92 14.56
CA THR A 100 -2.53 16.64 13.87
C THR A 100 -2.58 15.49 14.86
N ILE A 101 -1.81 15.55 15.95
CA ILE A 101 -1.82 14.49 16.97
C ILE A 101 -3.20 14.35 17.65
N ASN A 102 -3.90 15.46 17.89
CA ASN A 102 -5.25 15.43 18.45
C ASN A 102 -6.23 14.72 17.51
N ARG A 103 -6.07 14.92 16.19
CA ARG A 103 -6.85 14.21 15.17
C ARG A 103 -6.51 12.72 15.12
N LEU A 104 -5.22 12.37 15.07
CA LEU A 104 -4.74 10.97 15.06
C LEU A 104 -5.22 10.22 16.31
N ARG A 105 -5.06 10.80 17.51
CA ARG A 105 -5.53 10.22 18.76
C ARG A 105 -7.04 9.94 18.75
N SER A 106 -7.83 10.89 18.26
CA SER A 106 -9.28 10.72 18.17
C SER A 106 -9.67 9.57 17.23
N ASP A 107 -9.00 9.47 16.08
CA ASP A 107 -9.27 8.44 15.08
C ASP A 107 -8.82 7.07 15.58
N ASP A 108 -7.60 6.96 16.13
CA ASP A 108 -7.06 5.70 16.66
C ASP A 108 -7.85 5.18 17.86
N SER A 109 -8.34 6.08 18.72
CA SER A 109 -9.24 5.69 19.82
C SER A 109 -10.57 5.11 19.29
N PHE A 110 -11.07 5.64 18.18
CA PHE A 110 -12.26 5.13 17.51
C PHE A 110 -11.98 3.75 16.88
N PHE A 111 -10.90 3.63 16.11
CA PHE A 111 -10.51 2.39 15.46
C PHE A 111 -10.25 1.27 16.47
N LEU A 112 -9.56 1.57 17.57
CA LEU A 112 -9.28 0.60 18.63
C LEU A 112 -10.56 0.05 19.25
N ARG A 113 -11.57 0.90 19.50
CA ARG A 113 -12.87 0.42 19.98
C ARG A 113 -13.53 -0.51 18.96
N GLU A 114 -13.54 -0.11 17.69
CA GLU A 114 -14.14 -0.92 16.61
C GLU A 114 -13.43 -2.27 16.44
N LEU A 115 -12.10 -2.33 16.59
CA LEU A 115 -11.34 -3.57 16.54
C LEU A 115 -11.65 -4.49 17.72
N ARG A 116 -11.80 -3.94 18.92
CA ARG A 116 -12.15 -4.71 20.12
C ARG A 116 -13.57 -5.29 20.09
N GLU A 117 -14.42 -4.81 19.18
CA GLU A 117 -15.77 -5.34 18.93
C GLU A 117 -15.78 -6.43 17.84
N LEU A 118 -14.68 -6.61 17.10
CA LEU A 118 -14.57 -7.70 16.14
C LEU A 118 -14.37 -9.03 16.86
N ASP A 119 -15.11 -10.04 16.41
CA ASP A 119 -14.94 -11.43 16.81
C ASP A 119 -14.45 -12.22 15.59
N LEU A 120 -13.13 -12.38 15.50
CA LEU A 120 -12.48 -13.06 14.39
C LEU A 120 -12.06 -14.46 14.80
N GLU A 121 -12.55 -15.46 14.07
CA GLU A 121 -12.13 -16.84 14.21
C GLU A 121 -11.83 -17.44 12.84
N GLY A 122 -10.58 -17.86 12.63
CA GLY A 122 -10.22 -18.46 11.36
C GLY A 122 -8.75 -18.79 11.21
N GLU A 123 -8.46 -19.69 10.28
CA GLU A 123 -7.09 -19.94 9.82
C GLU A 123 -6.71 -18.94 8.72
N ILE A 124 -5.55 -18.31 8.87
CA ILE A 124 -4.92 -17.48 7.84
C ILE A 124 -4.13 -18.37 6.89
N THR A 125 -4.52 -18.37 5.62
CA THR A 125 -3.87 -19.17 4.57
C THR A 125 -2.93 -18.36 3.68
N ALA A 126 -2.76 -17.06 3.95
CA ALA A 126 -2.07 -16.11 3.09
C ALA A 126 -0.60 -16.44 2.79
N PHE A 127 0.03 -17.29 3.60
CA PHE A 127 1.45 -17.64 3.53
C PHE A 127 1.71 -19.16 3.44
N ASN A 128 0.71 -19.95 3.03
CA ASN A 128 0.82 -21.42 3.07
C ASN A 128 1.46 -22.06 1.82
N GLU A 129 1.85 -21.25 0.83
CA GLU A 129 2.56 -21.65 -0.39
C GLU A 129 1.82 -22.67 -1.28
N LYS A 130 0.50 -22.84 -1.12
CA LYS A 130 -0.29 -23.77 -1.95
C LYS A 130 -0.35 -23.36 -3.42
N LYS A 131 -0.27 -22.06 -3.72
CA LYS A 131 -0.33 -21.48 -5.07
C LYS A 131 -1.63 -21.78 -5.81
N GLU A 132 -2.69 -22.10 -5.07
CA GLU A 132 -3.99 -22.46 -5.63
C GLU A 132 -4.99 -21.33 -5.41
N LEU A 133 -5.67 -20.89 -6.47
CA LEU A 133 -6.72 -19.90 -6.36
C LEU A 133 -8.08 -20.61 -6.15
N PRO A 134 -8.78 -20.40 -5.03
CA PRO A 134 -10.02 -21.13 -4.75
C PRO A 134 -11.07 -20.97 -5.84
N GLY A 135 -11.58 -22.09 -6.36
CA GLY A 135 -12.61 -22.13 -7.40
C GLY A 135 -12.13 -21.80 -8.81
N ILE A 136 -10.82 -21.70 -9.04
CA ILE A 136 -10.24 -21.43 -10.36
C ILE A 136 -9.15 -22.47 -10.65
N GLU A 137 -9.36 -23.26 -11.71
CA GLU A 137 -8.35 -24.17 -12.24
C GLU A 137 -7.44 -23.42 -13.22
N LEU A 138 -6.14 -23.43 -12.95
CA LEU A 138 -5.11 -22.89 -13.83
C LEU A 138 -4.12 -24.01 -14.16
N ASP A 139 -3.66 -24.08 -15.40
CA ASP A 139 -2.51 -24.92 -15.73
C ASP A 139 -1.24 -24.40 -15.02
N GLU A 140 -0.22 -25.26 -14.90
CA GLU A 140 1.01 -24.92 -14.17
C GLU A 140 1.74 -23.69 -14.72
N SER A 141 1.69 -23.45 -16.04
CA SER A 141 2.31 -22.29 -16.67
C SER A 141 1.56 -21.02 -16.31
N SER A 142 0.23 -21.02 -16.44
CA SER A 142 -0.64 -19.90 -16.08
C SER A 142 -0.56 -19.56 -14.59
N LYS A 143 -0.56 -20.59 -13.73
CA LYS A 143 -0.39 -20.45 -12.27
C LYS A 143 0.95 -19.80 -11.92
N SER A 144 2.04 -20.30 -12.51
CA SER A 144 3.38 -19.75 -12.25
C SER A 144 3.51 -18.31 -12.73
N ALA A 145 2.99 -18.00 -13.92
CA ALA A 145 2.99 -16.65 -14.45
C ALA A 145 2.17 -15.67 -13.60
N LEU A 146 1.00 -16.11 -13.11
CA LEU A 146 0.19 -15.30 -12.20
C LEU A 146 0.89 -15.05 -10.87
N VAL A 147 1.49 -16.07 -10.25
CA VAL A 147 2.24 -15.91 -8.99
C VAL A 147 3.40 -14.93 -9.17
N PHE A 148 4.16 -15.05 -10.26
CA PHE A 148 5.27 -14.16 -10.56
C PHE A 148 4.80 -12.71 -10.71
N PHE A 149 3.77 -12.48 -11.53
CA PHE A 149 3.14 -11.17 -11.70
C PHE A 149 2.68 -10.59 -10.36
N LEU A 150 1.95 -11.35 -9.55
CA LEU A 150 1.44 -10.87 -8.26
C LEU A 150 2.58 -10.50 -7.30
N MET A 151 3.68 -11.24 -7.29
CA MET A 151 4.82 -10.93 -6.42
C MET A 151 5.53 -9.65 -6.85
N GLU A 152 5.76 -9.46 -8.15
CA GLU A 152 6.42 -8.27 -8.69
C GLU A 152 5.54 -7.03 -8.52
N GLU A 153 4.28 -7.10 -8.95
CA GLU A 153 3.38 -5.95 -8.93
C GLU A 153 3.00 -5.54 -7.50
N THR A 154 2.78 -6.49 -6.57
CA THR A 154 2.53 -6.14 -5.16
C THR A 154 3.69 -5.32 -4.58
N PHE A 155 4.94 -5.66 -4.92
CA PHE A 155 6.10 -4.90 -4.45
C PHE A 155 6.21 -3.54 -5.18
N LYS A 156 6.01 -3.52 -6.49
CA LYS A 156 6.05 -2.31 -7.31
C LYS A 156 5.03 -1.28 -6.82
N GLU A 157 3.79 -1.68 -6.57
CA GLU A 157 2.76 -0.76 -6.08
C GLU A 157 3.11 -0.17 -4.72
N TYR A 158 3.65 -0.98 -3.81
CA TYR A 158 4.12 -0.48 -2.53
C TYR A 158 5.28 0.53 -2.68
N GLU A 159 6.22 0.25 -3.58
CA GLU A 159 7.31 1.18 -3.92
C GLU A 159 6.74 2.52 -4.45
N LEU A 160 5.79 2.47 -5.38
CA LEU A 160 5.15 3.65 -5.96
C LEU A 160 4.37 4.47 -4.93
N ILE A 161 3.61 3.83 -4.03
CA ILE A 161 2.94 4.53 -2.90
C ILE A 161 3.96 5.33 -2.08
N THR A 162 5.10 4.72 -1.78
CA THR A 162 6.18 5.35 -1.00
C THR A 162 6.74 6.57 -1.73
N ILE A 163 7.11 6.39 -3.00
CA ILE A 163 7.73 7.44 -3.82
C ILE A 163 6.75 8.59 -4.04
N TYR A 164 5.52 8.31 -4.50
CA TYR A 164 4.53 9.34 -4.77
C TYR A 164 4.11 10.10 -3.51
N SER A 165 4.00 9.43 -2.36
CA SER A 165 3.74 10.10 -1.08
C SER A 165 4.85 11.08 -0.72
N TYR A 166 6.10 10.68 -0.89
CA TYR A 166 7.26 11.53 -0.63
C TYR A 166 7.31 12.72 -1.61
N LEU A 167 7.22 12.47 -2.91
CA LEU A 167 7.20 13.51 -3.94
C LEU A 167 6.06 14.51 -3.73
N LYS A 168 4.88 14.04 -3.34
CA LYS A 168 3.72 14.88 -3.07
C LYS A 168 4.01 15.91 -1.99
N VAL A 169 4.50 15.50 -0.82
CA VAL A 169 4.70 16.44 0.30
C VAL A 169 5.87 17.39 0.08
N HIS A 170 6.81 17.04 -0.80
CA HIS A 170 7.94 17.88 -1.19
C HIS A 170 7.67 18.78 -2.41
N SER A 171 6.57 18.55 -3.15
CA SER A 171 6.22 19.34 -4.33
C SER A 171 5.39 20.57 -3.97
N ASN A 172 5.85 21.75 -4.42
CA ASN A 172 5.11 23.01 -4.39
C ASN A 172 4.30 23.27 -5.68
N ILE A 173 4.35 22.36 -6.65
CA ILE A 173 3.67 22.49 -7.93
C ILE A 173 2.31 21.79 -7.82
N ALA A 174 1.23 22.58 -7.74
CA ALA A 174 -0.12 22.07 -7.49
C ALA A 174 -0.55 20.94 -8.44
N VAL A 175 -0.22 21.06 -9.73
CA VAL A 175 -0.55 20.03 -10.73
C VAL A 175 0.20 18.72 -10.46
N ALA A 176 1.50 18.80 -10.18
CA ALA A 176 2.29 17.61 -9.87
C ALA A 176 1.84 16.97 -8.54
N ASN A 177 1.53 17.79 -7.52
CA ASN A 177 1.00 17.31 -6.24
C ASN A 177 -0.33 16.54 -6.41
N SER A 178 -1.25 17.07 -7.22
CA SER A 178 -2.50 16.38 -7.56
C SER A 178 -2.23 15.04 -8.25
N VAL A 179 -1.35 15.02 -9.25
CA VAL A 179 -0.98 13.78 -9.95
C VAL A 179 -0.39 12.73 -9.01
N PHE A 180 0.57 13.11 -8.16
CA PHE A 180 1.15 12.17 -7.19
C PHE A 180 0.13 11.67 -6.17
N THR A 181 -0.87 12.49 -5.84
CA THR A 181 -1.98 12.06 -4.98
C THR A 181 -2.83 11.00 -5.67
N ASP A 182 -3.21 11.23 -6.93
CA ASP A 182 -4.05 10.31 -7.70
C ASP A 182 -3.33 8.99 -7.93
N LEU A 183 -2.06 9.03 -8.36
CA LEU A 183 -1.24 7.84 -8.58
C LEU A 183 -1.02 7.03 -7.30
N ALA A 184 -0.74 7.68 -6.16
CA ALA A 184 -0.61 6.96 -4.89
C ALA A 184 -1.92 6.26 -4.48
N TYR A 185 -3.09 6.86 -4.74
CA TYR A 185 -4.37 6.21 -4.45
C TYR A 185 -4.65 5.03 -5.38
N ASP A 186 -4.34 5.15 -6.66
CA ASP A 186 -4.48 4.04 -7.60
C ASP A 186 -3.52 2.90 -7.24
N SER A 187 -2.27 3.20 -6.86
CA SER A 187 -1.33 2.19 -6.37
C SER A 187 -1.79 1.50 -5.09
N ILE A 188 -2.42 2.21 -4.14
CA ILE A 188 -3.06 1.57 -2.97
C ILE A 188 -4.15 0.60 -3.40
N TYR A 189 -4.96 0.99 -4.39
CA TYR A 189 -6.01 0.14 -4.91
C TYR A 189 -5.42 -1.10 -5.60
N HIS A 190 -4.43 -0.94 -6.48
CA HIS A 190 -3.72 -2.02 -7.16
C HIS A 190 -3.03 -2.97 -6.19
N LEU A 191 -2.25 -2.43 -5.24
CA LEU A 191 -1.61 -3.19 -4.15
C LEU A 191 -2.63 -4.11 -3.47
N LYS A 192 -3.78 -3.57 -3.07
CA LYS A 192 -4.84 -4.36 -2.43
C LYS A 192 -5.37 -5.45 -3.34
N ARG A 193 -5.58 -5.17 -4.64
CA ARG A 193 -6.09 -6.17 -5.60
C ARG A 193 -5.11 -7.31 -5.78
N PHE A 194 -3.82 -7.00 -5.96
CA PHE A 194 -2.77 -7.99 -6.14
C PHE A 194 -2.52 -8.78 -4.85
N ALA A 195 -2.37 -8.09 -3.72
CA ALA A 195 -2.21 -8.71 -2.40
C ALA A 195 -3.40 -9.62 -2.04
N ASN A 196 -4.63 -9.27 -2.43
CA ASN A 196 -5.79 -10.13 -2.22
C ASN A 196 -5.74 -11.42 -3.04
N LEU A 197 -5.28 -11.38 -4.30
CA LEU A 197 -5.09 -12.59 -5.08
C LEU A 197 -3.93 -13.43 -4.52
N ALA A 198 -2.81 -12.78 -4.17
CA ALA A 198 -1.66 -13.45 -3.56
C ALA A 198 -2.01 -14.12 -2.22
N SER A 199 -2.79 -13.44 -1.38
CA SER A 199 -3.34 -13.97 -0.12
C SER A 199 -4.19 -15.22 -0.35
N LYS A 200 -5.12 -15.18 -1.31
CA LYS A 200 -5.94 -16.35 -1.64
C LYS A 200 -5.13 -17.54 -2.15
N MET A 201 -4.04 -17.27 -2.86
CA MET A 201 -3.11 -18.29 -3.37
C MET A 201 -2.08 -18.75 -2.35
N GLY A 202 -2.02 -18.11 -1.18
CA GLY A 202 -1.05 -18.43 -0.13
C GLY A 202 0.38 -17.99 -0.41
N VAL A 203 0.57 -17.02 -1.32
CA VAL A 203 1.88 -16.47 -1.74
C VAL A 203 2.04 -14.99 -1.41
N LEU A 204 1.30 -14.49 -0.42
CA LEU A 204 1.38 -13.10 -0.02
C LEU A 204 2.79 -12.77 0.47
N THR A 205 3.38 -11.72 -0.08
CA THR A 205 4.68 -11.20 0.37
C THR A 205 4.47 -9.88 1.10
N LEU A 206 5.19 -9.68 2.20
CA LEU A 206 5.16 -8.42 2.94
C LEU A 206 6.16 -7.44 2.31
N PRO A 207 5.89 -6.12 2.39
CA PRO A 207 6.76 -5.12 1.80
C PRO A 207 8.12 -5.09 2.49
N ARG A 208 9.10 -4.50 1.81
CA ARG A 208 10.45 -4.26 2.33
C ARG A 208 10.77 -2.76 2.26
N PRO A 209 11.66 -2.23 3.12
CA PRO A 209 12.07 -0.84 3.06
C PRO A 209 12.58 -0.47 1.67
N ILE A 210 12.16 0.69 1.18
CA ILE A 210 12.59 1.22 -0.11
C ILE A 210 13.92 1.97 0.09
N PRO A 211 14.95 1.73 -0.74
CA PRO A 211 16.20 2.48 -0.65
C PRO A 211 15.96 3.98 -0.80
N HIS A 212 16.64 4.79 0.02
CA HIS A 212 16.38 6.25 0.11
C HIS A 212 16.64 6.96 -1.21
N GLU A 213 17.63 6.50 -1.98
CA GLU A 213 17.94 7.02 -3.31
C GLU A 213 16.78 6.89 -4.31
N LYS A 214 15.82 6.01 -4.06
CA LYS A 214 14.62 5.85 -4.89
C LYS A 214 13.52 6.86 -4.60
N TYR A 215 13.64 7.71 -3.59
CA TYR A 215 12.64 8.77 -3.34
C TYR A 215 13.20 10.11 -2.86
N GLU A 216 14.32 10.14 -2.13
CA GLU A 216 14.91 11.39 -1.62
C GLU A 216 15.67 12.18 -2.69
N ASP A 217 16.48 11.48 -3.49
CA ASP A 217 17.41 12.07 -4.47
C ASP A 217 17.09 11.64 -5.91
N ILE A 218 15.83 11.30 -6.19
CA ILE A 218 15.43 10.94 -7.56
C ILE A 218 15.49 12.19 -8.43
N GLY A 219 16.23 12.14 -9.52
CA GLY A 219 16.11 13.15 -10.56
C GLY A 219 14.68 13.12 -11.10
N ILE A 220 13.78 13.94 -10.55
CA ILE A 220 12.32 13.82 -10.74
C ILE A 220 11.91 13.81 -12.22
N ILE A 221 12.61 14.55 -13.07
CA ILE A 221 12.36 14.56 -14.52
C ILE A 221 12.69 13.21 -15.15
N GLU A 222 13.77 12.57 -14.74
CA GLU A 222 14.18 11.27 -15.28
C GLU A 222 13.29 10.16 -14.72
N PHE A 223 13.04 10.17 -13.41
CA PHE A 223 12.07 9.29 -12.76
C PHE A 223 10.73 9.29 -13.49
N LEU A 224 10.18 10.47 -13.81
CA LEU A 224 8.90 10.57 -14.51
C LEU A 224 8.94 10.00 -15.93
N LYS A 225 10.03 10.16 -16.67
CA LYS A 225 10.15 9.56 -18.02
C LYS A 225 10.26 8.04 -17.94
N GLU A 226 11.11 7.55 -17.04
CA GLU A 226 11.31 6.12 -16.81
C GLU A 226 9.99 5.47 -16.40
N ASN A 227 9.25 6.08 -15.47
CA ASN A 227 7.97 5.51 -15.04
C ASN A 227 6.91 5.58 -16.14
N ILE A 228 6.89 6.59 -17.02
CA ILE A 228 6.00 6.57 -18.21
C ILE A 228 6.30 5.35 -19.09
N GLU A 229 7.57 5.02 -19.30
CA GLU A 229 7.95 3.82 -20.07
C GLU A 229 7.58 2.53 -19.32
N GLU A 230 7.78 2.49 -18.00
CA GLU A 230 7.37 1.36 -17.15
C GLU A 230 5.86 1.11 -17.19
N GLU A 231 5.01 2.16 -17.17
CA GLU A 231 3.55 2.00 -17.30
C GLU A 231 3.16 1.35 -18.64
N MET A 232 3.85 1.71 -19.73
CA MET A 232 3.61 1.09 -21.04
C MET A 232 4.08 -0.36 -21.10
N ASP A 233 5.10 -0.71 -20.33
CA ASP A 233 5.56 -2.10 -20.24
C ASP A 233 4.67 -2.94 -19.33
N ALA A 234 4.16 -2.38 -18.22
CA ALA A 234 3.15 -3.00 -17.36
C ALA A 234 1.85 -3.31 -18.13
N GLU A 235 1.40 -2.39 -19.00
CA GLU A 235 0.27 -2.62 -19.90
C GLU A 235 0.49 -3.87 -20.78
N LYS A 236 1.64 -3.96 -21.45
CA LYS A 236 1.99 -5.11 -22.30
C LYS A 236 2.05 -6.41 -21.50
N GLN A 237 2.63 -6.39 -20.30
CA GLN A 237 2.69 -7.56 -19.45
C GLN A 237 1.29 -8.05 -19.06
N CYS A 238 0.39 -7.14 -18.70
CA CYS A 238 -1.01 -7.45 -18.42
C CYS A 238 -1.71 -8.07 -19.64
N LEU A 239 -1.52 -7.51 -20.84
CA LEU A 239 -2.10 -8.06 -22.08
C LEU A 239 -1.58 -9.47 -22.37
N ILE A 240 -0.27 -9.69 -22.29
CA ILE A 240 0.35 -10.99 -22.52
C ILE A 240 -0.15 -12.04 -21.51
N LEU A 241 -0.28 -11.67 -20.24
CA LEU A 241 -0.80 -12.57 -19.22
C LEU A 241 -2.29 -12.86 -19.44
N ALA A 242 -3.08 -11.84 -19.80
CA ALA A 242 -4.51 -11.98 -20.08
C ALA A 242 -4.80 -12.95 -21.24
N GLU A 243 -3.95 -13.00 -22.26
CA GLU A 243 -4.04 -13.98 -23.36
C GLU A 243 -3.73 -15.41 -22.90
N LYS A 244 -2.88 -15.58 -21.89
CA LYS A 244 -2.38 -16.89 -21.44
C LYS A 244 -3.16 -17.49 -20.28
N ILE A 245 -3.75 -16.67 -19.40
CA ILE A 245 -4.27 -17.08 -18.09
C ILE A 245 -5.43 -18.09 -18.14
N GLY A 246 -6.09 -18.26 -19.29
CA GLY A 246 -7.11 -19.31 -19.52
C GLY A 246 -8.42 -19.15 -18.74
N ASN A 247 -8.53 -18.16 -17.85
CA ASN A 247 -9.70 -17.86 -17.03
C ASN A 247 -10.28 -16.47 -17.36
N GLU A 248 -11.57 -16.40 -17.70
CA GLU A 248 -12.18 -15.15 -18.18
C GLU A 248 -12.22 -14.05 -17.11
N ASN A 249 -12.51 -14.40 -15.84
CA ASN A 249 -12.54 -13.39 -14.77
C ASN A 249 -11.15 -12.78 -14.51
N LEU A 250 -10.10 -13.60 -14.54
CA LEU A 250 -8.73 -13.11 -14.38
C LEU A 250 -8.27 -12.30 -15.60
N LYS A 251 -8.66 -12.72 -16.80
CA LYS A 251 -8.43 -11.97 -18.03
C LYS A 251 -9.11 -10.60 -17.98
N GLU A 252 -10.38 -10.52 -17.59
CA GLU A 252 -11.10 -9.25 -17.43
C GLU A 252 -10.44 -8.34 -16.39
N PHE A 253 -9.96 -8.92 -15.28
CA PHE A 253 -9.19 -8.20 -14.28
C PHE A 253 -7.89 -7.63 -14.84
N LEU A 254 -7.09 -8.42 -15.55
CA LEU A 254 -5.83 -7.98 -16.17
C LEU A 254 -6.06 -6.91 -17.24
N LEU A 255 -7.10 -7.05 -18.06
CA LEU A 255 -7.49 -6.04 -19.05
C LEU A 255 -8.01 -4.74 -18.38
N PHE A 256 -8.61 -4.86 -17.20
CA PHE A 256 -9.01 -3.69 -16.42
C PHE A 256 -7.79 -2.93 -15.89
N ILE A 257 -6.82 -3.64 -15.30
CA ILE A 257 -5.55 -3.07 -14.84
C ILE A 257 -4.79 -2.45 -16.01
N SER A 258 -4.66 -3.14 -17.14
CA SER A 258 -3.92 -2.64 -18.32
C SER A 258 -4.43 -1.30 -18.83
N ARG A 259 -5.74 -1.03 -18.74
CA ARG A 259 -6.32 0.27 -19.12
C ARG A 259 -6.00 1.38 -18.14
N GLN A 260 -5.78 1.05 -16.87
CA GLN A 260 -5.36 2.02 -15.86
C GLN A 260 -3.92 2.46 -16.08
N GLU A 261 -2.99 1.54 -16.40
CA GLU A 261 -1.57 1.88 -16.64
C GLU A 261 -1.40 2.87 -17.79
N VAL A 262 -2.21 2.73 -18.85
CA VAL A 262 -2.24 3.70 -19.95
C VAL A 262 -2.59 5.10 -19.46
N TYR A 263 -3.55 5.21 -18.54
CA TYR A 263 -3.94 6.49 -17.97
C TYR A 263 -2.92 7.01 -16.95
N HIS A 264 -2.24 6.13 -16.21
CA HIS A 264 -1.14 6.52 -15.33
C HIS A 264 0.00 7.17 -16.11
N GLY A 265 0.35 6.64 -17.28
CA GLY A 265 1.30 7.29 -18.20
C GLY A 265 0.89 8.72 -18.58
N GLU A 266 -0.39 8.97 -18.84
CA GLU A 266 -0.92 10.32 -19.12
C GLU A 266 -0.83 11.25 -17.89
N LEU A 267 -1.06 10.73 -16.68
CA LEU A 267 -0.91 11.49 -15.45
C LEU A 267 0.56 11.85 -15.19
N LEU A 268 1.48 10.90 -15.33
CA LEU A 268 2.92 11.13 -15.21
C LEU A 268 3.40 12.16 -16.23
N GLN A 269 2.93 12.08 -17.49
CA GLN A 269 3.23 13.06 -18.52
C GLN A 269 2.71 14.46 -18.17
N ARG A 270 1.55 14.55 -17.51
CA ARG A 270 1.01 15.82 -16.99
C ARG A 270 1.89 16.40 -15.88
N ALA A 271 2.34 15.58 -14.92
CA ALA A 271 3.27 16.03 -13.88
C ALA A 271 4.60 16.49 -14.48
N LEU A 272 5.15 15.74 -15.43
CA LEU A 272 6.40 16.07 -16.13
C LEU A 272 6.33 17.43 -16.83
N ASN A 273 5.22 17.70 -17.53
CA ASN A 273 5.00 18.98 -18.19
C ASN A 273 4.86 20.13 -17.19
N ALA A 274 4.19 19.90 -16.06
CA ALA A 274 4.08 20.92 -15.01
C ALA A 274 5.44 21.26 -14.40
N ILE A 275 6.27 20.26 -14.11
CA ILE A 275 7.61 20.43 -13.53
C ILE A 275 8.59 21.11 -14.50
N LYS A 276 8.51 20.83 -15.81
CA LYS A 276 9.39 21.47 -16.79
C LYS A 276 9.06 22.96 -17.03
N ASN A 277 7.84 23.37 -16.73
CA ASN A 277 7.34 24.72 -17.00
C ASN A 277 7.34 25.63 -15.76
N SER A 278 7.72 25.11 -14.58
CA SER A 278 7.87 25.86 -13.32
C SER A 278 9.29 26.40 -13.15
#